data_AF-A0A6I0E9C3-F1
#
_entry.id   AF-A0A6I0E9C3-F1
#
_cell.length_a   1.000
_cell.length_b   1.000
_cell.length_c   1.000
_cell.angle_alpha   90.00
_cell.angle_beta   90.00
_cell.angle_gamma   90.00
#
_symmetry.space_group_name_H-M   'P 1'
#
loop_
_entity.id
_entity.type
_entity.pdbx_description
1 polymer ?
#
loop_
_entity_poly.entity_id
_entity_poly.type
_entity_poly.pdbx_seq_one_letter_code
_entity_poly.pdbx_strand_id
1 'polypeptide(L)'
;MNQWSATVSQIQEFLNQHVPAEVVQRAGLGALGAIVGGVLLCVLGAKLARVGFTGAWALVGALVGYRVAQEAGMHPVPGALLFAAGIGVIGHLTYRFWVGVLTAGVITALVLGAFGYQRVGPRLQEYNERQSALLVAHTEASDEGAAFSIPTAEEQNGYRREPFRRHVSEFWGYVKTQDATVAGHAKALGLTALVFGLLVGLSTIRYTMILTTSLLGTALLGTGIVGGVNALWPGFAAAAANKPILNIVVFAVFMLISIFLQVRLTRAAKEDGETPPAKGKSAPL
;
A
#
# COMPACT_ATOMS: atom_id res chain seq x y z
N MET A 1 10.92 11.91 26.56
CA MET A 1 11.10 11.37 25.20
C MET A 1 9.72 11.11 24.62
N ASN A 2 9.44 11.56 23.39
CA ASN A 2 8.12 11.40 22.79
C ASN A 2 7.94 9.93 22.38
N GLN A 3 6.83 9.30 22.77
CA GLN A 3 6.55 7.88 22.50
C GLN A 3 6.77 7.49 21.03
N TRP A 4 6.47 8.42 20.12
CA TRP A 4 6.71 8.25 18.68
C TRP A 4 8.18 8.09 18.30
N SER A 5 9.11 8.83 18.92
CA SER A 5 10.55 8.69 18.66
C SER A 5 11.08 7.32 19.09
N ALA A 6 10.53 6.75 20.16
CA ALA A 6 10.91 5.43 20.66
C ALA A 6 10.40 4.29 19.76
N THR A 7 9.17 4.40 19.24
CA THR A 7 8.64 3.44 18.28
C THR A 7 9.42 3.46 16.96
N VAL A 8 9.76 4.66 16.46
CA VAL A 8 10.55 4.80 15.23
C VAL A 8 11.97 4.24 15.42
N SER A 9 12.62 4.48 16.55
CA SER A 9 13.94 3.92 16.83
C SER A 9 13.89 2.39 16.93
N GLN A 10 12.88 1.81 17.60
CA GLN A 10 12.72 0.35 17.69
C GLN A 10 12.46 -0.30 16.33
N ILE A 11 11.62 0.33 15.49
CA ILE A 11 11.40 -0.15 14.10
C ILE A 11 12.70 -0.07 13.30
N GLN A 12 13.47 1.00 13.48
CA GLN A 12 14.74 1.20 12.78
C GLN A 12 15.80 0.19 13.23
N GLU A 13 15.90 -0.09 14.54
CA GLU A 13 16.76 -1.12 15.14
C GLU A 13 16.39 -2.52 14.60
N PHE A 14 15.09 -2.84 14.60
CA PHE A 14 14.56 -4.09 14.10
C PHE A 14 14.86 -4.28 12.60
N LEU A 15 14.62 -3.24 11.79
CA LEU A 15 14.92 -3.25 10.35
C LEU A 15 16.43 -3.41 10.11
N ASN A 16 17.28 -2.70 10.85
CA ASN A 16 18.73 -2.80 10.70
C ASN A 16 19.28 -4.17 11.07
N GLN A 17 18.71 -4.83 12.09
CA GLN A 17 19.12 -6.17 12.49
C GLN A 17 18.59 -7.27 11.55
N HIS A 18 17.41 -7.07 10.95
CA HIS A 18 16.71 -8.11 10.20
C HIS A 18 16.78 -7.97 8.68
N VAL A 19 17.20 -6.83 8.13
CA VAL A 19 17.33 -6.63 6.68
C VAL A 19 18.78 -6.96 6.27
N PRO A 20 19.01 -8.00 5.44
CA PRO A 20 20.34 -8.33 4.94
C PRO A 20 20.97 -7.12 4.23
N ALA A 21 22.28 -6.91 4.39
CA ALA A 21 22.99 -5.79 3.74
C ALA A 21 22.78 -5.74 2.21
N GLU A 22 22.58 -6.90 1.58
CA GLU A 22 22.23 -7.04 0.16
C GLU A 22 20.86 -6.41 -0.20
N VAL A 23 19.90 -6.49 0.71
CA VAL A 23 18.58 -5.86 0.56
C VAL A 23 18.68 -4.34 0.72
N VAL A 24 19.59 -3.86 1.58
CA VAL A 24 19.88 -2.42 1.73
C VAL A 24 20.47 -1.83 0.45
N GLN A 25 21.39 -2.54 -0.22
CA GLN A 25 21.90 -2.11 -1.53
C GLN A 25 20.80 -2.07 -2.61
N ARG A 26 19.88 -3.05 -2.61
CA ARG A 26 18.73 -3.06 -3.52
C ARG A 26 17.64 -2.06 -3.13
N ALA A 27 17.62 -1.59 -1.88
CA ALA A 27 16.66 -0.60 -1.41
C ALA A 27 16.79 0.73 -2.14
N GLY A 28 17.99 1.10 -2.61
CA GLY A 28 18.18 2.30 -3.45
C GLY A 28 17.42 2.21 -4.78
N LEU A 29 17.47 1.06 -5.45
CA LEU A 29 16.70 0.81 -6.68
C LEU A 29 15.19 0.75 -6.41
N GLY A 30 14.80 0.13 -5.29
CA GLY A 30 13.40 0.11 -4.85
C GLY A 30 12.85 1.51 -4.55
N ALA A 31 13.62 2.35 -3.86
CA ALA A 31 13.28 3.74 -3.57
C ALA A 31 13.16 4.57 -4.85
N LEU A 32 14.09 4.42 -5.78
CA LEU A 32 14.03 5.09 -7.08
C LEU A 32 12.81 4.64 -7.90
N GLY A 33 12.54 3.33 -7.92
CA GLY A 33 11.34 2.77 -8.55
C GLY A 33 10.04 3.29 -7.91
N ALA A 34 10.00 3.43 -6.58
CA ALA A 34 8.88 3.99 -5.85
C ALA A 34 8.70 5.49 -6.16
N ILE A 35 9.78 6.27 -6.23
CA ILE A 35 9.73 7.69 -6.63
C ILE A 35 9.19 7.82 -8.06
N VAL A 36 9.78 7.10 -9.02
CA VAL A 36 9.38 7.18 -10.43
C VAL A 36 7.93 6.68 -10.61
N GLY A 37 7.60 5.54 -10.03
CA GLY A 37 6.24 5.00 -10.04
C GLY A 37 5.23 5.93 -9.37
N GLY A 38 5.62 6.55 -8.25
CA GLY A 38 4.82 7.52 -7.52
C GLY A 38 4.53 8.77 -8.35
N VAL A 39 5.55 9.35 -8.99
CA VAL A 39 5.40 10.49 -9.90
C VAL A 39 4.51 10.12 -11.10
N LEU A 40 4.73 8.97 -11.73
CA LEU A 40 3.91 8.51 -12.85
C LEU A 40 2.45 8.31 -12.45
N LEU A 41 2.19 7.73 -11.27
CA LEU A 41 0.83 7.61 -10.72
C LEU A 41 0.22 8.98 -10.39
N CYS A 42 1.00 9.90 -9.83
CA CYS A 42 0.56 11.25 -9.54
C CYS A 42 0.21 12.04 -10.80
N VAL A 43 0.95 11.92 -11.89
CA VAL A 43 0.74 12.74 -13.10
C VAL A 43 -0.21 12.07 -14.09
N LEU A 44 -0.02 10.78 -14.33
CA LEU A 44 -0.68 10.03 -15.41
C LEU A 44 -1.62 8.94 -14.89
N GLY A 45 -1.79 8.81 -13.56
CA GLY A 45 -2.49 7.71 -12.91
C GLY A 45 -3.85 7.41 -13.51
N ALA A 46 -4.70 8.42 -13.72
CA ALA A 46 -6.04 8.19 -14.27
C ALA A 46 -6.04 7.66 -15.72
N LYS A 47 -5.09 8.09 -16.56
CA LYS A 47 -4.96 7.62 -17.94
C LYS A 47 -4.31 6.23 -18.01
N LEU A 48 -3.23 6.04 -17.24
CA LEU A 48 -2.49 4.78 -17.19
C LEU A 48 -3.25 3.69 -16.44
N ALA A 49 -4.11 4.03 -15.48
CA ALA A 49 -4.82 3.03 -14.69
C ALA A 49 -5.68 2.12 -15.58
N ARG A 50 -6.38 2.67 -16.58
CA ARG A 50 -7.20 1.84 -17.47
C ARG A 50 -6.32 0.96 -18.35
N VAL A 51 -5.37 1.55 -19.08
CA VAL A 51 -4.51 0.82 -20.03
C VAL A 51 -3.63 -0.20 -19.32
N GLY A 52 -3.01 0.20 -18.21
CA GLY A 52 -2.18 -0.66 -17.38
C GLY A 52 -2.98 -1.81 -16.77
N PHE A 53 -4.19 -1.55 -16.27
CA PHE A 53 -5.05 -2.61 -15.74
C PHE A 53 -5.49 -3.61 -16.82
N THR A 54 -5.97 -3.11 -17.97
CA THR A 54 -6.34 -4.00 -19.08
C THR A 54 -5.15 -4.74 -19.65
N GLY A 55 -3.98 -4.08 -19.72
CA GLY A 55 -2.72 -4.69 -20.16
C GLY A 55 -2.24 -5.77 -19.21
N ALA A 56 -2.35 -5.56 -17.90
CA ALA A 56 -2.01 -6.57 -16.90
C ALA A 56 -2.91 -7.81 -17.03
N TRP A 57 -4.23 -7.63 -17.19
CA TRP A 57 -5.13 -8.75 -17.45
C TRP A 57 -4.86 -9.44 -18.78
N ALA A 58 -4.58 -8.68 -19.85
CA ALA A 58 -4.19 -9.25 -21.14
C ALA A 58 -2.88 -10.05 -21.03
N LEU A 59 -1.90 -9.58 -20.25
CA LEU A 59 -0.65 -10.29 -19.98
C LEU A 59 -0.89 -11.59 -19.22
N VAL A 60 -1.70 -11.55 -18.15
CA VAL A 60 -2.10 -12.76 -17.41
C VAL A 60 -2.81 -13.74 -18.36
N GLY A 61 -3.71 -13.25 -19.22
CA GLY A 61 -4.36 -14.06 -20.23
C GLY A 61 -3.39 -14.65 -21.25
N ALA A 62 -2.41 -13.87 -21.71
CA ALA A 62 -1.37 -14.36 -22.61
C ALA A 62 -0.57 -15.50 -21.97
N LEU A 63 -0.17 -15.35 -20.70
CA LEU A 63 0.59 -16.37 -19.96
C LEU A 63 -0.24 -17.65 -19.76
N VAL A 64 -1.52 -17.51 -19.37
CA VAL A 64 -2.43 -18.65 -19.22
C VAL A 64 -2.67 -19.34 -20.57
N GLY A 65 -2.98 -18.57 -21.62
CA GLY A 65 -3.22 -19.12 -22.96
C GLY A 65 -1.99 -19.79 -23.56
N TYR A 66 -0.80 -19.25 -23.29
CA TYR A 66 0.47 -19.88 -23.70
C TYR A 66 0.62 -21.27 -23.07
N ARG A 67 0.36 -21.40 -21.76
CA ARG A 67 0.44 -22.68 -21.03
C ARG A 67 -0.60 -23.68 -21.53
N VAL A 68 -1.85 -23.25 -21.65
CA VAL A 68 -2.96 -24.10 -22.13
C VAL A 68 -2.70 -24.60 -23.56
N ALA A 69 -2.17 -23.74 -24.45
CA ALA A 69 -1.86 -24.14 -25.82
C ALA A 69 -0.71 -25.15 -25.90
N GLN A 70 0.32 -25.01 -25.05
CA GLN A 70 1.40 -25.99 -24.94
C GLN A 70 0.87 -27.36 -24.49
N GLU A 71 0.00 -27.38 -23.47
CA GLU A 71 -0.60 -28.62 -22.95
C GLU A 71 -1.53 -29.29 -23.96
N ALA A 72 -2.22 -28.50 -24.79
CA ALA A 72 -3.12 -28.99 -25.84
C ALA A 72 -2.41 -29.39 -27.15
N GLY A 73 -1.09 -29.28 -27.24
CA GLY A 73 -0.32 -29.58 -28.46
C GLY A 73 -0.57 -28.61 -29.62
N MET A 74 -1.10 -27.41 -29.34
CA MET A 74 -1.32 -26.35 -30.32
C MET A 74 -0.13 -25.38 -30.39
N HIS A 75 -0.03 -24.59 -31.45
CA HIS A 75 0.97 -23.53 -31.52
C HIS A 75 0.70 -22.48 -30.41
N PRO A 76 1.70 -22.09 -29.60
CA PRO A 76 1.47 -21.30 -28.38
C PRO A 76 1.06 -19.84 -28.66
N VAL A 77 1.50 -19.27 -29.79
CA VAL A 77 1.24 -17.85 -30.12
C VAL A 77 -0.25 -17.56 -30.33
N PRO A 78 -1.00 -18.30 -31.17
CA PRO A 78 -2.46 -18.13 -31.27
C PRO A 78 -3.20 -18.29 -29.94
N GLY A 79 -2.81 -19.28 -29.12
CA GLY A 79 -3.42 -19.51 -27.80
C GLY A 79 -3.20 -18.33 -26.85
N ALA A 80 -1.97 -17.82 -26.79
CA ALA A 80 -1.66 -16.63 -25.99
C ALA A 80 -2.47 -15.41 -26.45
N LEU A 81 -2.58 -15.16 -27.76
CA LEU A 81 -3.34 -14.03 -28.31
C LEU A 81 -4.85 -14.14 -28.02
N LEU A 82 -5.45 -15.33 -28.20
CA LEU A 82 -6.87 -15.56 -27.94
C LEU A 82 -7.23 -15.34 -26.47
N PHE A 83 -6.46 -15.90 -25.54
CA PHE A 83 -6.69 -15.69 -24.12
C PHE A 83 -6.35 -14.26 -23.67
N ALA A 84 -5.30 -13.64 -24.22
CA ALA A 84 -4.98 -12.24 -23.94
C ALA A 84 -6.14 -11.31 -24.34
N ALA A 85 -6.73 -11.52 -25.52
CA ALA A 85 -7.89 -10.78 -25.97
C ALA A 85 -9.11 -11.04 -25.08
N GLY A 86 -9.45 -12.31 -24.81
CA GLY A 86 -10.60 -12.68 -24.00
C GLY A 86 -10.51 -12.15 -22.56
N ILE A 87 -9.41 -12.43 -21.87
CA ILE A 87 -9.19 -11.99 -20.48
C ILE A 87 -8.97 -10.47 -20.43
N GLY A 88 -8.33 -9.87 -21.43
CA GLY A 88 -8.20 -8.41 -21.55
C GLY A 88 -9.56 -7.70 -21.64
N VAL A 89 -10.49 -8.24 -22.41
CA VAL A 89 -11.88 -7.74 -22.49
C VAL A 89 -12.60 -7.90 -21.15
N ILE A 90 -12.46 -9.04 -20.48
CA ILE A 90 -13.04 -9.24 -19.13
C ILE A 90 -12.44 -8.22 -18.15
N GLY A 91 -11.12 -8.01 -18.18
CA GLY A 91 -10.43 -7.00 -17.37
C GLY A 91 -10.93 -5.59 -17.66
N HIS A 92 -11.22 -5.28 -18.93
CA HIS A 92 -11.80 -4.00 -19.35
C HIS A 92 -13.22 -3.80 -18.80
N LEU A 93 -14.08 -4.81 -18.94
CA LEU A 93 -15.47 -4.77 -18.47
C LEU A 93 -15.56 -4.69 -16.94
N THR A 94 -14.69 -5.42 -16.24
CA THR A 94 -14.64 -5.44 -14.77
C THR A 94 -13.87 -4.26 -14.18
N TYR A 95 -13.22 -3.42 -15.00
CA TYR A 95 -12.44 -2.28 -14.55
C TYR A 95 -13.20 -1.38 -13.56
N ARG A 96 -14.48 -1.12 -13.83
CA ARG A 96 -15.34 -0.30 -12.95
C ARG A 96 -15.48 -0.91 -11.55
N PHE A 97 -15.62 -2.23 -11.47
CA PHE A 97 -15.69 -2.94 -10.20
C PHE A 97 -14.37 -2.84 -9.43
N TRP A 98 -13.24 -3.00 -10.12
CA TRP A 98 -11.91 -2.90 -9.50
C TRP A 98 -11.59 -1.51 -8.95
N VAL A 99 -11.99 -0.43 -9.65
CA VAL A 99 -11.90 0.93 -9.09
C VAL A 99 -12.73 1.05 -7.81
N GLY A 100 -13.91 0.42 -7.79
CA GLY A 100 -14.76 0.28 -6.60
C GLY A 100 -14.03 -0.40 -5.45
N VAL A 101 -13.43 -1.57 -5.69
CA VAL A 101 -12.69 -2.35 -4.69
C VAL A 101 -11.48 -1.58 -4.16
N LEU A 102 -10.72 -0.91 -5.02
CA LEU A 102 -9.57 -0.10 -4.59
C LEU A 102 -10.02 1.08 -3.71
N THR A 103 -11.09 1.76 -4.10
CA THR A 103 -11.67 2.87 -3.32
C THR A 103 -12.16 2.37 -1.96
N ALA A 104 -12.83 1.22 -1.93
CA ALA A 104 -13.25 0.54 -0.71
C ALA A 104 -12.07 0.21 0.20
N GLY A 105 -11.00 -0.36 -0.36
CA GLY A 105 -9.78 -0.67 0.37
C GLY A 105 -9.14 0.56 0.99
N VAL A 106 -9.00 1.65 0.24
CA VAL A 106 -8.44 2.92 0.73
C VAL A 106 -9.28 3.51 1.85
N ILE A 107 -10.59 3.63 1.66
CA ILE A 107 -11.48 4.21 2.69
C ILE A 107 -11.47 3.33 3.94
N THR A 108 -11.53 2.01 3.78
CA THR A 108 -11.44 1.06 4.90
C THR A 108 -10.11 1.20 5.65
N ALA A 109 -9.00 1.28 4.93
CA ALA A 109 -7.67 1.45 5.53
C ALA A 109 -7.56 2.78 6.29
N LEU A 110 -8.09 3.88 5.75
CA LEU A 110 -8.10 5.19 6.42
C LEU A 110 -8.96 5.16 7.68
N VAL A 111 -10.16 4.59 7.60
CA VAL A 111 -11.11 4.51 8.72
C VAL A 111 -10.57 3.59 9.82
N LEU A 112 -10.10 2.39 9.47
CA LEU A 112 -9.50 1.45 10.43
C LEU A 112 -8.17 1.95 10.96
N GLY A 113 -7.39 2.68 10.15
CA GLY A 113 -6.14 3.32 10.59
C GLY A 113 -6.41 4.41 11.61
N ALA A 114 -7.39 5.28 11.38
CA ALA A 114 -7.80 6.31 12.32
C ALA A 114 -8.38 5.71 13.62
N PHE A 115 -9.27 4.71 13.49
CA PHE A 115 -9.80 3.97 14.64
C PHE A 115 -8.69 3.27 15.42
N GLY A 116 -7.79 2.59 14.70
CA GLY A 116 -6.64 1.89 15.27
C GLY A 116 -5.72 2.85 16.02
N TYR A 117 -5.41 4.00 15.44
CA TYR A 117 -4.60 5.03 16.09
C TYR A 117 -5.23 5.52 17.41
N GLN A 118 -6.54 5.79 17.41
CA GLN A 118 -7.22 6.33 18.59
C GLN A 118 -7.51 5.28 19.68
N ARG A 119 -7.86 4.05 19.30
CA ARG A 119 -8.36 3.03 20.25
C ARG A 119 -7.40 1.87 20.49
N VAL A 120 -6.59 1.52 19.50
CA VAL A 120 -5.71 0.34 19.52
C VAL A 120 -4.27 0.74 19.80
N GLY A 121 -3.83 1.93 19.38
CA GLY A 121 -2.49 2.46 19.59
C GLY A 121 -2.02 2.45 21.05
N PRO A 122 -2.78 3.02 22.00
CA PRO A 122 -2.42 2.97 23.41
C PRO A 122 -2.29 1.53 23.96
N ARG A 123 -3.19 0.64 23.54
CA ARG A 123 -3.19 -0.78 23.96
C ARG A 123 -2.02 -1.57 23.38
N LEU A 124 -1.55 -1.19 22.20
CA LEU A 124 -0.35 -1.77 21.60
C LEU A 124 0.90 -1.42 22.42
N GLN A 125 0.97 -0.20 22.95
CA GLN A 125 2.05 0.19 23.86
C GLN A 125 2.01 -0.63 25.15
N GLU A 126 0.84 -0.71 25.80
CA GLU A 126 0.65 -1.52 27.01
C GLU A 126 1.00 -3.01 26.79
N TYR A 127 0.61 -3.56 25.63
CA TYR A 127 0.95 -4.93 25.24
C TYR A 127 2.47 -5.11 25.08
N ASN A 128 3.14 -4.19 24.39
CA ASN A 128 4.58 -4.25 24.18
C ASN A 128 5.35 -4.10 25.51
N GLU A 129 4.92 -3.18 26.38
CA GLU A 129 5.48 -3.01 27.72
C GLU A 129 5.31 -4.30 28.54
N ARG A 130 4.12 -4.91 28.51
CA ARG A 130 3.87 -6.18 29.20
C ARG A 130 4.71 -7.33 28.66
N GLN A 131 4.85 -7.45 27.34
CA GLN A 131 5.73 -8.49 26.76
C GLN A 131 7.19 -8.26 27.14
N SER A 132 7.67 -7.01 27.13
CA SER A 132 9.03 -6.69 27.55
C SER A 132 9.28 -7.02 29.03
N ALA A 133 8.33 -6.72 29.92
CA ALA A 133 8.42 -7.04 31.33
C ALA A 133 8.42 -8.55 31.60
N LEU A 134 7.61 -9.32 30.86
CA LEU A 134 7.63 -10.78 30.93
C LEU A 134 8.98 -11.35 30.49
N LEU A 135 9.58 -10.80 29.43
CA LEU A 135 10.89 -11.23 28.94
C LEU A 135 11.99 -10.99 29.99
N VAL A 136 11.99 -9.82 30.63
CA VAL A 136 12.92 -9.49 31.72
C VAL A 136 12.72 -10.43 32.91
N ALA A 137 11.47 -10.66 33.33
CA ALA A 137 11.18 -11.57 34.44
C ALA A 137 11.62 -13.03 34.16
N HIS A 138 11.55 -13.51 32.92
CA HIS A 138 12.07 -14.85 32.56
C HIS A 138 13.60 -14.90 32.54
N THR A 139 14.24 -13.77 32.21
CA THR A 139 15.70 -13.64 32.23
C THR A 139 16.20 -13.65 33.68
N GLU A 140 15.59 -12.86 34.56
CA GLU A 140 15.93 -12.80 35.99
C GLU A 140 15.59 -14.10 36.74
N ALA A 141 14.52 -14.81 36.35
CA ALA A 141 14.20 -16.12 36.93
C ALA A 141 15.16 -17.24 36.48
N SER A 142 15.94 -17.01 35.42
CA SER A 142 16.96 -17.95 34.92
C SER A 142 18.35 -17.70 35.51
N ASP A 143 18.51 -16.66 36.35
CA ASP A 143 19.78 -16.25 36.95
C ASP A 143 20.25 -17.13 38.13
N GLU A 144 19.59 -18.25 38.42
CA GLU A 144 20.25 -19.38 39.10
C GLU A 144 21.11 -20.19 38.10
N GLY A 145 22.11 -19.53 37.49
CA GLY A 145 23.22 -20.18 36.80
C GLY A 145 23.15 -20.33 35.27
N ALA A 146 22.15 -19.78 34.58
CA ALA A 146 22.13 -19.79 33.11
C ALA A 146 23.03 -18.70 32.53
N ALA A 147 24.26 -19.06 32.16
CA ALA A 147 25.14 -18.20 31.37
C ALA A 147 24.39 -17.63 30.14
N PHE A 148 24.49 -16.33 29.92
CA PHE A 148 23.90 -15.59 28.79
C PHE A 148 24.03 -16.39 27.48
N SER A 149 22.96 -17.10 27.09
CA SER A 149 22.94 -17.88 25.87
C SER A 149 22.54 -16.94 24.74
N ILE A 150 23.51 -16.62 23.87
CA ILE A 150 23.21 -15.95 22.61
C ILE A 150 22.24 -16.87 21.86
N PRO A 151 21.04 -16.39 21.47
CA PRO A 151 20.06 -17.21 20.77
C PRO A 151 20.72 -17.90 19.60
N THR A 152 20.58 -19.23 19.54
CA THR A 152 21.17 -20.02 18.46
C THR A 152 20.63 -19.56 17.12
N ALA A 153 21.37 -19.78 16.03
CA ALA A 153 20.90 -19.40 14.68
C ALA A 153 19.54 -20.04 14.33
N GLU A 154 19.20 -21.19 14.93
CA GLU A 154 17.90 -21.85 14.79
C GLU A 154 16.78 -21.12 15.56
N GLU A 155 17.04 -20.64 16.78
CA GLU A 155 16.10 -19.82 17.54
C GLU A 155 15.90 -18.45 16.88
N GLN A 156 16.98 -17.80 16.42
CA GLN A 156 16.88 -16.55 15.66
C GLN A 156 16.08 -16.73 14.38
N ASN A 157 16.25 -17.85 13.68
CA ASN A 157 15.42 -18.20 12.52
C ASN A 157 13.98 -18.51 12.91
N GLY A 158 13.75 -19.08 14.10
CA GLY A 158 12.42 -19.27 14.70
C GLY A 158 11.72 -17.95 14.98
N TYR A 159 12.42 -16.97 15.57
CA TYR A 159 11.91 -15.62 15.79
C TYR A 159 11.69 -14.84 14.49
N ARG A 160 12.57 -15.00 13.49
CA ARG A 160 12.35 -14.45 12.12
C ARG A 160 11.14 -15.05 11.42
N ARG A 161 10.81 -16.30 11.75
CA ARG A 161 9.70 -17.06 11.17
C ARG A 161 8.45 -17.08 12.03
N GLU A 162 8.46 -16.46 13.22
CA GLU A 162 7.25 -16.25 14.00
C GLU A 162 6.25 -15.59 13.06
N PRO A 163 5.17 -16.30 12.70
CA PRO A 163 4.33 -15.82 11.64
C PRO A 163 3.70 -14.55 12.18
N PHE A 164 3.88 -13.42 11.49
CA PHE A 164 3.24 -12.14 11.81
C PHE A 164 1.76 -12.32 12.20
N ARG A 165 1.09 -13.31 11.59
CA ARG A 165 -0.26 -13.78 11.93
C ARG A 165 -0.44 -14.18 13.40
N ARG A 166 0.51 -14.88 14.02
CA ARG A 166 0.50 -15.27 15.44
C ARG A 166 0.59 -14.05 16.34
N HIS A 167 1.58 -13.19 16.13
CA HIS A 167 1.73 -11.95 16.91
C HIS A 167 0.46 -11.08 16.81
N VAL A 168 -0.07 -10.90 15.59
CA VAL A 168 -1.35 -10.20 15.37
C VAL A 168 -2.51 -10.90 16.10
N SER A 169 -2.57 -12.23 16.08
CA SER A 169 -3.63 -12.98 16.76
C SER A 169 -3.55 -12.88 18.29
N GLU A 170 -2.34 -12.90 18.87
CA GLU A 170 -2.09 -12.77 20.30
C GLU A 170 -2.42 -11.36 20.78
N PHE A 171 -1.97 -10.34 20.03
CA PHE A 171 -2.34 -8.95 20.28
C PHE A 171 -3.85 -8.74 20.22
N TRP A 172 -4.53 -9.27 19.19
CA TRP A 172 -6.00 -9.19 19.13
C TRP A 172 -6.69 -10.00 20.22
N GLY A 173 -6.07 -11.08 20.71
CA GLY A 173 -6.51 -11.79 21.91
C GLY A 173 -6.48 -10.88 23.13
N TYR A 174 -5.35 -10.20 23.36
CA TYR A 174 -5.18 -9.22 24.43
C TYR A 174 -6.17 -8.04 24.32
N VAL A 175 -6.35 -7.48 23.13
CA VAL A 175 -7.31 -6.37 22.93
C VAL A 175 -8.74 -6.81 23.26
N LYS A 176 -9.11 -8.06 22.94
CA LYS A 176 -10.42 -8.62 23.26
C LYS A 176 -10.62 -8.88 24.74
N THR A 177 -9.58 -9.29 25.48
CA THR A 177 -9.69 -9.51 26.93
C THR A 177 -9.86 -8.19 27.68
N GLN A 178 -9.25 -7.12 27.20
CA GLN A 178 -9.42 -5.78 27.78
C GLN A 178 -10.79 -5.18 27.43
N ASP A 179 -11.25 -5.36 26.19
CA ASP A 179 -12.49 -4.77 25.72
C ASP A 179 -13.05 -5.56 24.52
N ALA A 180 -13.99 -6.46 24.82
CA ALA A 180 -14.64 -7.30 23.82
C ALA A 180 -15.37 -6.48 22.75
N THR A 181 -15.79 -5.24 23.05
CA THR A 181 -16.54 -4.41 22.11
C THR A 181 -15.67 -3.85 21.00
N VAL A 182 -14.36 -3.63 21.23
CA VAL A 182 -13.46 -3.02 20.23
C VAL A 182 -13.30 -3.90 18.99
N ALA A 183 -13.25 -5.22 19.15
CA ALA A 183 -13.20 -6.13 18.00
C ALA A 183 -14.51 -6.10 17.19
N GLY A 184 -15.66 -5.97 17.86
CA GLY A 184 -16.96 -5.82 17.22
C GLY A 184 -17.06 -4.52 16.44
N HIS A 185 -16.70 -3.39 17.06
CA HIS A 185 -16.69 -2.07 16.43
C HIS A 185 -15.72 -2.00 15.25
N ALA A 186 -14.50 -2.54 15.37
CA ALA A 186 -13.54 -2.57 14.27
C ALA A 186 -14.08 -3.34 13.06
N LYS A 187 -14.71 -4.50 13.28
CA LYS A 187 -15.34 -5.29 12.20
C LYS A 187 -16.51 -4.55 11.57
N ALA A 188 -17.43 -4.03 12.38
CA ALA A 188 -18.60 -3.31 11.90
C ALA A 188 -18.19 -2.06 11.09
N LEU A 189 -17.31 -1.24 11.66
CA LEU A 189 -16.78 -0.04 11.03
C LEU A 189 -16.02 -0.37 9.73
N GLY A 190 -15.20 -1.42 9.74
CA GLY A 190 -14.50 -1.90 8.56
C GLY A 190 -15.45 -2.34 7.45
N LEU A 191 -16.50 -3.10 7.79
CA LEU A 191 -17.50 -3.54 6.81
C LEU A 191 -18.31 -2.35 6.26
N THR A 192 -18.74 -1.42 7.11
CA THR A 192 -19.45 -0.21 6.69
C THR A 192 -18.58 0.66 5.79
N ALA A 193 -17.31 0.87 6.15
CA ALA A 193 -16.35 1.62 5.34
C ALA A 193 -16.08 0.95 3.98
N LEU A 194 -16.01 -0.39 3.96
CA LEU A 194 -15.83 -1.17 2.74
C LEU A 194 -17.03 -1.04 1.81
N VAL A 195 -18.25 -1.24 2.31
CA VAL A 195 -19.47 -1.09 1.51
C VAL A 195 -19.63 0.35 1.03
N PHE A 196 -19.41 1.32 1.91
CA PHE A 196 -19.48 2.74 1.56
C PHE A 196 -18.46 3.09 0.47
N GLY A 197 -17.21 2.69 0.64
CA GLY A 197 -16.18 2.98 -0.35
C GLY A 197 -16.39 2.26 -1.69
N LEU A 198 -16.99 1.07 -1.68
CA LEU A 198 -17.41 0.39 -2.90
C LEU A 198 -18.50 1.17 -3.64
N LEU A 199 -19.53 1.63 -2.92
CA LEU A 199 -20.61 2.44 -3.48
C LEU A 199 -20.08 3.77 -4.05
N VAL A 200 -19.21 4.47 -3.32
CA VAL A 200 -18.59 5.72 -3.77
C VAL A 200 -17.74 5.48 -5.03
N GLY A 201 -16.93 4.41 -5.03
CA GLY A 201 -16.11 4.00 -6.17
C GLY A 201 -16.90 3.66 -7.42
N LEU A 202 -18.06 3.01 -7.27
CA LEU A 202 -18.95 2.66 -8.38
C LEU A 202 -19.75 3.86 -8.91
N SER A 203 -20.16 4.77 -8.03
CA SER A 203 -20.96 5.95 -8.38
C SER A 203 -20.12 7.07 -9.01
N THR A 204 -18.89 7.27 -8.54
CA THR A 204 -18.05 8.43 -8.91
C THR A 204 -16.69 8.06 -9.48
N ILE A 205 -16.66 7.03 -10.35
CA ILE A 205 -15.45 6.42 -10.95
C ILE A 205 -14.36 7.43 -11.31
N ARG A 206 -14.71 8.53 -12.00
CA ARG A 206 -13.72 9.51 -12.46
C ARG A 206 -13.00 10.18 -11.28
N TYR A 207 -13.75 10.61 -10.27
CA TYR A 207 -13.19 11.30 -9.11
C TYR A 207 -12.47 10.33 -8.17
N THR A 208 -13.04 9.14 -7.95
CA THR A 208 -12.41 8.13 -7.09
C THR A 208 -11.10 7.61 -7.67
N MET A 209 -11.01 7.49 -8.99
CA MET A 209 -9.76 7.12 -9.65
C MET A 209 -8.68 8.19 -9.50
N ILE A 210 -9.03 9.47 -9.71
CA ILE A 210 -8.10 10.60 -9.50
C ILE A 210 -7.61 10.62 -8.05
N LEU A 211 -8.55 10.52 -7.10
CA LEU A 211 -8.23 10.55 -5.67
C LEU A 211 -7.37 9.34 -5.26
N THR A 212 -7.76 8.13 -5.66
CA THR A 212 -7.06 6.89 -5.29
C THR A 212 -5.67 6.83 -5.90
N THR A 213 -5.52 7.18 -7.18
CA THR A 213 -4.20 7.19 -7.84
C THR A 213 -3.30 8.30 -7.32
N SER A 214 -3.86 9.47 -6.98
CA SER A 214 -3.11 10.54 -6.30
C SER A 214 -2.66 10.11 -4.90
N LEU A 215 -3.53 9.47 -4.12
CA LEU A 215 -3.19 9.02 -2.76
C LEU A 215 -2.12 7.92 -2.81
N LEU A 216 -2.30 6.91 -3.65
CA LEU A 216 -1.32 5.84 -3.83
C LEU A 216 0.01 6.36 -4.38
N GLY A 217 -0.04 7.26 -5.38
CA GLY A 217 1.15 7.90 -5.93
C GLY A 217 1.90 8.72 -4.89
N THR A 218 1.19 9.50 -4.07
CA THR A 218 1.78 10.31 -3.00
C THR A 218 2.35 9.40 -1.90
N ALA A 219 1.67 8.31 -1.55
CA ALA A 219 2.17 7.32 -0.59
C ALA A 219 3.45 6.66 -1.10
N LEU A 220 3.47 6.21 -2.36
CA LEU A 220 4.63 5.57 -2.98
C LEU A 220 5.81 6.54 -3.17
N LEU A 221 5.52 7.79 -3.57
CA LEU A 221 6.51 8.85 -3.66
C LEU A 221 7.08 9.18 -2.28
N GLY A 222 6.23 9.31 -1.27
CA GLY A 222 6.62 9.59 0.11
C GLY A 222 7.49 8.48 0.68
N THR A 223 7.11 7.20 0.52
CA THR A 223 7.91 6.06 0.97
C THR A 223 9.24 5.97 0.21
N GLY A 224 9.25 6.26 -1.09
CA GLY A 224 10.46 6.32 -1.90
C GLY A 224 11.42 7.44 -1.47
N ILE A 225 10.90 8.65 -1.22
CA ILE A 225 11.70 9.79 -0.72
C ILE A 225 12.24 9.47 0.67
N VAL A 226 11.38 9.02 1.60
CA VAL A 226 11.81 8.69 2.97
C VAL A 226 12.84 7.57 2.95
N GLY A 227 12.63 6.51 2.17
CA GLY A 227 13.58 5.41 2.02
C GLY A 227 14.91 5.86 1.43
N GLY A 228 14.88 6.65 0.35
CA GLY A 228 16.08 7.16 -0.31
C GLY A 228 16.87 8.15 0.56
N VAL A 229 16.18 9.09 1.21
CA VAL A 229 16.83 10.05 2.11
C VAL A 229 17.37 9.34 3.35
N ASN A 230 16.66 8.37 3.91
CA ASN A 230 17.16 7.62 5.07
C ASN A 230 18.39 6.77 4.72
N ALA A 231 18.50 6.28 3.48
CA ALA A 231 19.70 5.60 3.01
C ALA A 231 20.93 6.53 2.90
N LEU A 232 20.73 7.79 2.52
CA LEU A 232 21.80 8.80 2.42
C LEU A 232 22.09 9.49 3.76
N TRP A 233 21.08 9.61 4.62
CA TRP A 233 21.14 10.29 5.90
C TRP A 233 20.39 9.49 6.99
N PRO A 234 21.08 8.57 7.70
CA PRO A 234 20.46 7.63 8.66
C PRO A 234 19.73 8.28 9.85
N GLY A 235 19.92 9.59 10.08
CA GLY A 235 19.23 10.37 11.11
C GLY A 235 17.94 11.04 10.64
N PHE A 236 17.64 11.01 9.34
CA PHE A 236 16.48 11.69 8.78
C PHE A 236 15.16 11.11 9.31
N ALA A 237 15.04 9.79 9.41
CA ALA A 237 13.82 9.16 9.94
C ALA A 237 13.51 9.62 11.38
N ALA A 238 14.53 9.69 12.25
CA ALA A 238 14.38 10.20 13.60
C ALA A 238 14.03 11.70 13.63
N ALA A 239 14.66 12.52 12.77
CA ALA A 239 14.36 13.94 12.66
C ALA A 239 12.93 14.20 12.14
N ALA A 240 12.49 13.45 11.14
CA ALA A 240 11.14 13.48 10.59
C ALA A 240 10.12 13.01 11.63
N ALA A 241 10.46 11.99 12.42
CA ALA A 241 9.61 11.51 13.50
C ALA A 241 9.37 12.60 14.56
N ASN A 242 10.37 13.43 14.86
CA ASN A 242 10.22 14.51 15.84
C ASN A 242 9.27 15.64 15.39
N LYS A 243 8.89 15.71 14.11
CA LYS A 243 7.98 16.74 13.57
C LYS A 243 6.84 16.12 12.73
N PRO A 244 5.91 15.34 13.34
CA PRO A 244 4.91 14.59 12.59
C PRO A 244 3.92 15.49 11.83
N ILE A 245 3.58 16.67 12.39
CA ILE A 245 2.72 17.66 11.73
C ILE A 245 3.35 18.14 10.41
N LEU A 246 4.66 18.35 10.38
CA LEU A 246 5.35 18.79 9.17
C LEU A 246 5.24 17.73 8.08
N ASN A 247 5.41 16.45 8.41
CA ASN A 247 5.28 15.36 7.45
C ASN A 247 3.86 15.29 6.88
N ILE A 248 2.83 15.46 7.73
CA ILE A 248 1.43 15.48 7.30
C ILE A 248 1.18 16.66 6.36
N VAL A 249 1.68 17.85 6.69
CA VAL A 249 1.53 19.05 5.85
C VAL A 249 2.22 18.85 4.50
N VAL A 250 3.45 18.35 4.48
CA VAL A 250 4.19 18.07 3.24
C VAL A 250 3.43 17.05 2.40
N PHE A 251 2.95 15.95 3.00
CA PHE A 251 2.17 14.94 2.31
C PHE A 251 0.87 15.51 1.74
N ALA A 252 0.15 16.33 2.51
CA ALA A 252 -1.08 16.99 2.09
C ALA A 252 -0.83 17.95 0.91
N VAL A 253 0.23 18.75 0.96
CA VAL A 253 0.62 19.66 -0.13
C VAL A 253 0.94 18.87 -1.40
N PHE A 254 1.74 17.81 -1.31
CA PHE A 254 2.03 16.95 -2.47
C PHE A 254 0.76 16.30 -3.05
N MET A 255 -0.13 15.82 -2.18
CA MET A 255 -1.41 15.25 -2.61
C MET A 255 -2.27 16.28 -3.35
N LEU A 256 -2.36 17.51 -2.84
CA LEU A 256 -3.10 18.60 -3.48
C LEU A 256 -2.50 18.99 -4.85
N ILE A 257 -1.18 19.07 -4.95
CA ILE A 257 -0.47 19.32 -6.21
C ILE A 257 -0.77 18.19 -7.21
N SER A 258 -0.69 16.93 -6.78
CA SER A 258 -1.02 15.77 -7.61
C SER A 258 -2.45 15.85 -8.14
N ILE A 259 -3.44 16.08 -7.26
CA ILE A 259 -4.85 16.20 -7.65
C ILE A 259 -5.02 17.34 -8.65
N PHE A 260 -4.43 18.51 -8.39
CA PHE A 260 -4.51 19.66 -9.29
C PHE A 260 -3.94 19.34 -10.68
N LEU A 261 -2.77 18.72 -10.75
CA LEU A 261 -2.14 18.31 -12.02
C LEU A 261 -2.99 17.28 -12.77
N GLN A 262 -3.53 16.27 -12.09
CA GLN A 262 -4.41 15.28 -12.73
C GLN A 262 -5.68 15.91 -13.28
N VAL A 263 -6.32 16.81 -12.53
CA VAL A 263 -7.52 17.52 -12.98
C VAL A 263 -7.19 18.36 -14.22
N ARG A 264 -6.08 19.09 -14.21
CA ARG A 264 -5.68 19.93 -15.34
C ARG A 264 -5.36 19.11 -16.59
N LEU A 265 -4.60 18.03 -16.46
CA LEU A 265 -4.24 17.14 -17.57
C LEU A 265 -5.44 16.38 -18.14
N THR A 266 -6.44 16.10 -17.30
CA THR A 266 -7.68 15.46 -17.76
C THR A 266 -8.57 16.45 -18.52
N ARG A 267 -8.58 17.74 -18.11
CA ARG A 267 -9.31 18.80 -18.82
C ARG A 267 -8.69 19.14 -20.17
N ALA A 268 -7.38 19.35 -20.23
CA ALA A 268 -6.67 19.67 -21.47
C ALA A 268 -6.90 18.61 -22.56
N ALA A 269 -6.84 17.33 -22.19
CA ALA A 269 -7.09 16.23 -23.13
C ALA A 269 -8.52 16.18 -23.70
N LYS A 270 -9.48 16.86 -23.07
CA LYS A 270 -10.85 16.97 -23.59
C LYS A 270 -10.96 18.09 -24.63
N GLU A 271 -10.23 19.19 -24.43
CA GLU A 271 -10.23 20.35 -25.34
C GLU A 271 -9.57 20.02 -26.69
N ASP A 272 -8.49 19.23 -26.68
CA ASP A 272 -7.78 18.84 -27.91
C ASP A 272 -8.55 17.80 -28.77
N GLY A 273 -9.54 17.10 -28.18
CA GLY A 273 -10.32 16.05 -28.84
C GLY A 273 -11.59 16.53 -29.54
N GLU A 274 -12.04 17.76 -29.27
CA GLU A 274 -13.16 18.39 -29.97
C GLU A 274 -12.61 19.33 -31.07
N THR A 275 -12.00 18.78 -32.13
CA THR A 275 -12.04 19.50 -33.40
C THR A 275 -13.52 19.66 -33.77
N PRO A 276 -14.08 20.88 -33.78
CA PRO A 276 -15.49 21.06 -34.11
C PRO A 276 -15.75 20.40 -35.46
N PRO A 277 -16.88 19.68 -35.64
CA PRO A 277 -17.22 19.10 -36.93
C PRO A 277 -17.11 20.21 -37.95
N ALA A 278 -16.23 20.05 -38.94
CA ALA A 278 -16.00 21.03 -39.97
C ALA A 278 -17.38 21.42 -40.50
N LYS A 279 -17.85 22.64 -40.16
CA LYS A 279 -19.13 23.16 -40.65
C LYS A 279 -19.02 23.09 -42.15
N GLY A 280 -19.69 22.11 -42.74
CA GLY A 280 -19.72 21.94 -44.18
C GLY A 280 -20.17 23.26 -44.76
N LYS A 281 -19.28 23.91 -45.51
CA LYS A 281 -19.69 24.94 -46.46
C LYS A 281 -20.66 24.23 -47.40
N SER A 282 -21.96 24.43 -47.17
CA SER A 282 -22.98 24.08 -48.16
C SER A 282 -22.59 24.78 -49.45
N ALA A 283 -22.28 23.99 -50.48
CA ALA A 283 -21.98 24.50 -51.80
C ALA A 283 -23.17 25.35 -52.28
N PRO A 284 -22.96 26.58 -52.76
CA PRO A 284 -24.03 27.32 -53.42
C PRO A 284 -24.41 26.57 -54.71
N LEU A 285 -25.70 26.24 -54.81
CA LEU A 285 -26.34 25.76 -56.03
C LEU A 285 -26.42 26.89 -57.07
#